data_AF-A0A920IBE9-F1
#
_entry.id   AF-A0A920IBE9-F1
#
_cell.length_a   1.000
_cell.length_b   1.000
_cell.length_c   1.000
_cell.angle_alpha   90.00
_cell.angle_beta   90.00
_cell.angle_gamma   90.00
#
_symmetry.space_group_name_H-M   'P 1'
#
loop_
_entity.id
_entity.type
_entity.pdbx_description
1 polymer ?
#
loop_
_entity_poly.entity_id
_entity_poly.type
_entity_poly.pdbx_seq_one_letter_code
_entity_poly.pdbx_strand_id
1 'polypeptide(L)' 'MDAKHNLKDVLLVSANYHLPRAEIIFRRYLPEKEIYFQAVNPPDLKLSHWYLSWQTSRLLLKEYLKFLFVKFSFG' A
#
# COMPACT_ATOMS: atom_id res chain seq x y z
N MET A 1 20.57 -12.39 6.02
CA MET A 1 19.81 -12.25 4.75
C MET A 1 20.51 -11.15 3.97
N ASP A 2 21.28 -11.56 2.98
CA ASP A 2 22.35 -10.82 2.32
C ASP A 2 21.80 -9.72 1.41
N ALA A 3 21.91 -8.44 1.81
CA ALA A 3 21.46 -7.29 1.03
C ALA A 3 22.45 -7.00 -0.10
N LYS A 4 22.53 -7.90 -1.09
CA LYS A 4 23.57 -7.90 -2.14
C LYS A 4 23.57 -6.71 -3.12
N HIS A 5 22.66 -5.76 -2.98
CA HIS A 5 22.66 -4.55 -3.80
C HIS A 5 22.38 -3.33 -2.92
N ASN A 6 23.31 -2.38 -2.92
CA ASN A 6 23.19 -1.13 -2.17
C ASN A 6 22.20 -0.18 -2.90
N LEU A 7 20.93 -0.56 -2.92
CA LEU A 7 19.84 0.23 -3.49
C LEU A 7 19.73 1.54 -2.71
N LYS A 8 20.12 2.65 -3.33
CA LYS A 8 20.06 4.00 -2.74
C LYS A 8 18.64 4.55 -2.78
N ASP A 9 18.01 4.49 -3.95
CA ASP A 9 16.67 5.00 -4.20
C ASP A 9 15.74 3.85 -4.62
N VAL A 10 14.57 3.77 -3.99
CA VAL A 10 13.57 2.74 -4.31
C VAL A 10 12.27 3.41 -4.71
N LEU A 11 11.82 3.18 -5.94
CA LEU A 11 10.49 3.59 -6.40
C LEU A 11 9.53 2.42 -6.27
N LEU A 12 8.55 2.54 -5.36
CA LEU A 12 7.47 1.58 -5.18
C LEU A 12 6.25 1.99 -6.01
N VAL A 13 6.05 1.32 -7.14
CA VAL A 13 4.87 1.48 -8.00
C VAL A 13 3.90 0.35 -7.70
N SER A 14 2.71 0.69 -7.20
CA SER A 14 1.67 -0.31 -6.96
C SER A 14 0.27 0.31 -6.97
N ALA A 15 -0.75 -0.53 -6.91
CA ALA A 15 -2.13 -0.08 -6.92
C ALA A 15 -2.43 0.80 -5.70
N ASN A 16 -3.15 1.88 -5.94
CA ASN A 16 -3.46 2.92 -4.94
C ASN A 16 -4.08 2.37 -3.64
N TYR A 17 -4.85 1.29 -3.70
CA TYR A 17 -5.59 0.75 -2.55
C TYR A 17 -4.74 -0.07 -1.58
N HIS A 18 -3.56 -0.55 -1.98
CA HIS A 18 -2.62 -1.22 -1.08
C HIS A 18 -1.45 -0.33 -0.64
N LEU A 19 -1.19 0.77 -1.37
CA LEU A 19 -0.03 1.63 -1.17
C LEU A 19 0.07 2.21 0.26
N PRO A 20 -1.00 2.72 0.90
CA PRO A 20 -0.91 3.30 2.23
C PRO A 20 -0.43 2.30 3.29
N ARG A 21 -0.84 1.03 3.18
CA ARG A 21 -0.38 -0.04 4.07
C ARG A 21 1.09 -0.38 3.80
N ALA A 22 1.47 -0.46 2.52
CA ALA A 22 2.85 -0.72 2.14
C ALA A 22 3.78 0.39 2.67
N GLU A 23 3.37 1.65 2.56
CA GLU A 23 4.15 2.79 3.05
C GLU A 23 4.51 2.68 4.53
N ILE A 24 3.54 2.35 5.39
CA ILE A 24 3.80 2.16 6.84
C ILE A 24 4.84 1.06 7.07
N ILE A 25 4.72 -0.06 6.37
CA ILE A 25 5.64 -1.20 6.51
C ILE A 25 7.04 -0.79 6.02
N PHE A 26 7.14 -0.19 4.84
CA PHE A 26 8.42 0.20 4.25
C PHE A 26 9.14 1.26 5.08
N ARG A 27 8.43 2.29 5.57
CA ARG A 27 9.00 3.30 6.47
C ARG A 27 9.51 2.70 7.78
N ARG A 28 8.88 1.62 8.27
CA ARG A 28 9.31 0.94 9.50
C ARG A 28 10.53 0.06 9.32
N TYR A 29 10.57 -0.73 8.26
CA TYR A 29 11.66 -1.70 8.02
C TYR A 29 12.87 -1.08 7.30
N LEU A 30 12.68 0.04 6.60
CA LEU A 30 13.72 0.75 5.87
C LEU A 30 13.65 2.27 6.16
N PRO A 31 13.81 2.69 7.43
CA PRO A 31 13.68 4.10 7.82
C PRO A 31 14.77 5.00 7.20
N GLU A 32 15.95 4.45 6.91
CA GLU A 32 17.09 5.22 6.38
C GLU A 32 17.17 5.26 4.85
N LYS A 33 16.22 4.65 4.13
CA LYS A 33 16.21 4.67 2.66
C LYS A 33 15.16 5.64 2.13
N GLU A 34 15.52 6.37 1.07
CA GLU A 34 14.54 7.15 0.32
C GLU A 34 13.66 6.23 -0.51
N ILE A 35 12.39 6.13 -0.12
CA ILE A 35 11.37 5.34 -0.81
C ILE A 35 10.33 6.28 -1.39
N TYR A 36 10.22 6.27 -2.72
CA TYR A 36 9.25 7.03 -3.48
C TYR A 36 8.02 6.14 -3.73
N PHE A 37 6.83 6.66 -3.45
CA PHE A 37 5.57 5.91 -3.58
C PHE A 37 4.76 6.44 -4.77
N GLN A 38 4.51 5.59 -5.77
CA GLN A 38 3.71 5.94 -6.94
C GLN A 38 2.46 5.06 -7.01
N ALA A 39 1.31 5.69 -6.76
CA ALA A 39 0.01 5.05 -6.86
C ALA A 39 -0.41 4.92 -8.33
N VAL A 40 -0.76 3.71 -8.76
CA VAL A 40 -1.43 3.47 -10.03
C VAL A 40 -2.90 3.20 -9.77
N ASN A 41 -3.77 3.87 -10.53
CA ASN A 41 -5.21 3.61 -10.49
C ASN A 41 -5.51 2.41 -11.41
N PRO A 42 -5.97 1.27 -10.88
CA PRO A 42 -6.34 0.14 -11.73
C PRO A 42 -7.59 0.49 -12.54
N PRO A 43 -7.63 0.23 -13.86
CA PRO A 43 -8.81 0.50 -14.69
C PRO A 43 -10.04 -0.33 -14.27
N ASP A 44 -9.82 -1.52 -13.71
CA ASP A 44 -10.88 -2.40 -13.22
C ASP A 44 -11.47 -1.93 -11.88
N LEU A 45 -10.75 -1.07 -11.16
CA LEU A 45 -11.18 -0.54 -9.87
C LEU A 45 -11.93 0.78 -10.11
N LYS A 46 -13.25 0.67 -10.33
CA LYS A 46 -14.15 1.83 -10.44
C LYS A 46 -14.34 2.51 -9.08
N LEU A 47 -13.30 3.22 -8.61
CA LEU A 47 -13.30 3.96 -7.34
C LEU A 47 -14.33 5.09 -7.28
N SER A 48 -14.87 5.56 -8.40
CA SER A 48 -15.97 6.53 -8.40
C SER A 48 -17.32 5.91 -8.02
N HIS A 49 -17.48 4.60 -8.23
CA HIS A 49 -18.74 3.87 -8.07
C HIS A 49 -18.54 2.58 -7.27
N TRP A 50 -17.50 2.54 -6.43
CA TRP A 50 -17.11 1.34 -5.69
C TRP A 50 -18.25 0.78 -4.83
N TYR A 51 -19.10 1.66 -4.30
CA TYR A 51 -20.29 1.35 -3.50
C TYR A 51 -21.41 0.65 -4.30
N LEU A 52 -21.39 0.74 -5.64
CA LEU A 52 -22.34 0.03 -6.51
C LEU A 52 -21.94 -1.43 -6.76
N SER A 53 -20.66 -1.77 -6.59
CA SER A 53 -20.18 -3.15 -6.72
C SER A 53 -19.94 -3.77 -5.35
N TRP A 54 -20.68 -4.83 -5.05
CA TRP A 54 -20.47 -5.63 -3.85
C TRP A 54 -19.04 -6.19 -3.77
N GLN A 55 -18.48 -6.60 -4.92
CA GLN A 55 -17.14 -7.14 -5.03
C GLN A 55 -16.08 -6.08 -4.69
N THR A 56 -16.19 -4.88 -5.27
CA THR A 56 -15.25 -3.78 -4.99
C THR A 56 -15.38 -3.27 -3.56
N SER A 57 -16.61 -3.15 -3.04
CA SER A 57 -16.86 -2.74 -1.66
C SER A 57 -16.24 -3.71 -0.64
N ARG A 58 -16.40 -5.03 -0.84
CA ARG A 58 -15.81 -6.04 0.04
C ARG A 58 -14.28 -6.03 -0.02
N LEU A 59 -13.71 -5.79 -1.19
CA LEU A 59 -12.25 -5.67 -1.37
C LEU A 59 -11.71 -4.46 -0.60
N LEU A 60 -12.31 -3.28 -0.79
CA LEU A 60 -11.89 -2.04 -0.12
C LEU A 60 -12.05 -2.14 1.39
N LEU A 61 -13.16 -2.73 1.89
CA LEU A 61 -13.36 -2.92 3.33
C LEU A 61 -12.27 -3.83 3.94
N LYS A 62 -11.92 -4.93 3.26
CA LYS A 62 -10.85 -5.83 3.74
C LYS A 62 -9.50 -5.12 3.79
N GLU A 63 -9.18 -4.32 2.79
CA GLU A 63 -7.94 -3.54 2.77
C GLU A 63 -7.92 -2.43 3.82
N TYR A 64 -9.06 -1.78 4.04
CA TYR A 64 -9.22 -0.79 5.10
C TYR A 64 -9.02 -1.42 6.50
N LEU A 65 -9.61 -2.60 6.75
CA LEU A 65 -9.40 -3.31 8.01
C LEU A 65 -7.94 -3.73 8.22
N LYS A 66 -7.24 -4.20 7.17
CA LYS A 66 -5.80 -4.49 7.24
C LYS A 66 -4.99 -3.23 7.54
N PHE A 67 -5.35 -2.11 6.92
CA PHE A 67 -4.72 -0.82 7.19
C PHE A 67 -4.91 -0.41 8.64
N LEU A 68 -6.13 -0.51 9.18
CA LEU A 68 -6.39 -0.22 10.60
C LEU A 68 -5.62 -1.15 11.53
N PHE A 69 -5.60 -2.46 11.25
CA PHE A 69 -4.85 -3.43 12.05
C PHE A 69 -3.36 -3.07 12.11
N VAL A 70 -2.75 -2.75 10.98
CA VAL A 70 -1.36 -2.27 10.89
C VAL A 70 -1.18 -0.97 11.66
N LYS A 71 -2.10 0.00 11.49
CA LYS A 71 -2.04 1.30 12.16
C LYS A 71 -2.12 1.19 13.68
N PHE A 72 -3.00 0.34 14.22
CA PHE A 72 -3.15 0.15 15.67
C PHE A 72 -2.12 -0.81 16.27
N SER A 73 -1.65 -1.79 15.51
CA SER A 73 -0.58 -2.69 15.98
C SER A 73 0.80 -2.01 16.01
N PHE A 74 0.93 -0.87 15.32
CA PHE A 74 2.15 -0.07 15.26
C PHE A 74 1.96 1.36 15.78
N GLY A 75 0.83 1.62 16.46
CA GLY A 75 0.56 2.87 17.19
C GLY A 75 1.09 2.83 18.60
#